data_AF-A0A068VAV6-F1
#
_entry.id   AF-A0A068VAV6-F1
#
_cell.length_a   1.000
_cell.length_b   1.000
_cell.length_c   1.000
_cell.angle_alpha   90.00
_cell.angle_beta   90.00
_cell.angle_gamma   90.00
#
_symmetry.space_group_name_H-M   'P 1'
#
loop_
_entity.id
_entity.type
_entity.pdbx_description
1 polymer ?
#
loop_
_entity_poly.entity_id
_entity_poly.type
_entity_poly.pdbx_seq_one_letter_code
_entity_poly.pdbx_strand_id
1 'polypeptide(L)'
;MAITTATTTTASSHPPIQVKDHIELTPKEKEIFDRLLQVIRHFDLETELRVAGGWVRDKLLGKDSDDIDIAIDTMSGREFCEKINEYLSYTGEETPGIGLIQCNPDQSKHLETARMRLFDVWIDFVNLRSEDYSESSRIPVMRFGTAKEDAYRRDLTINSMFYNINKDSVEDLTERGISDLKSGKIVTPLPPKQTFLDDPLRVLRAIRFGLPIEFDAARTQILSSPEIVSLHDTFTRVLRTEGSLFTFNVTSVLVSRNGVGRGNNGRNRAKMGLVGLLVMDNITQINESVVTVRNQAIP
;
A
#
# COMPACT_ATOMS: atom_id res chain seq x y z
N MET A 1 17.45 -45.88 23.65
CA MET A 1 16.21 -45.42 22.96
C MET A 1 16.39 -43.93 22.69
N ALA A 2 16.71 -43.56 21.45
CA ALA A 2 16.83 -42.17 21.04
C ALA A 2 15.47 -41.71 20.51
N ILE A 3 14.91 -40.66 21.10
CA ILE A 3 13.63 -40.07 20.68
C ILE A 3 13.98 -39.06 19.58
N THR A 4 13.81 -39.46 18.33
CA THR A 4 13.89 -38.57 17.17
C THR A 4 12.61 -37.75 17.12
N THR A 5 12.67 -36.49 17.55
CA THR A 5 11.59 -35.52 17.37
C THR A 5 11.60 -35.06 15.91
N ALA A 6 10.68 -35.60 15.11
CA ALA A 6 10.38 -35.10 13.78
C ALA A 6 9.67 -33.75 13.89
N THR A 7 10.32 -32.68 13.41
CA THR A 7 9.73 -31.37 13.22
C THR A 7 8.79 -31.44 12.00
N THR A 8 7.49 -31.54 12.27
CA THR A 8 6.46 -31.44 11.23
C THR A 8 6.35 -30.00 10.76
N THR A 9 7.07 -29.66 9.69
CA THR A 9 6.87 -28.40 8.96
C THR A 9 5.51 -28.46 8.28
N THR A 10 4.52 -27.72 8.81
CA THR A 10 3.24 -27.53 8.15
C THR A 10 3.47 -26.72 6.88
N ALA A 11 3.46 -27.40 5.73
CA ALA A 11 3.53 -26.76 4.42
C ALA A 11 2.34 -25.83 4.23
N SER A 12 2.62 -24.57 3.90
CA SER A 12 1.64 -23.56 3.48
C SER A 12 0.81 -24.11 2.32
N SER A 13 -0.52 -24.10 2.46
CA SER A 13 -1.49 -24.66 1.51
C SER A 13 -1.80 -23.74 0.32
N HIS A 14 -1.02 -22.69 0.09
CA HIS A 14 -1.20 -21.77 -1.04
C HIS A 14 -0.21 -22.08 -2.17
N PRO A 15 -0.65 -22.07 -3.43
CA PRO A 15 0.26 -22.18 -4.56
C PRO A 15 1.30 -21.04 -4.51
N PRO A 16 2.55 -21.30 -4.93
CA PRO A 16 3.58 -20.25 -4.95
C PRO A 16 3.11 -19.07 -5.79
N ILE A 17 3.30 -17.86 -5.26
CA ILE A 17 2.91 -16.62 -5.94
C ILE A 17 3.74 -16.52 -7.22
N GLN A 18 3.05 -16.44 -8.36
CA GLN A 18 3.71 -16.20 -9.63
C GLN A 18 4.05 -14.71 -9.75
N VAL A 19 5.33 -14.43 -9.90
CA VAL A 19 5.87 -13.08 -10.06
C VAL A 19 6.58 -13.03 -11.39
N LYS A 20 6.18 -12.09 -12.25
CA LYS A 20 6.83 -11.86 -13.55
C LYS A 20 8.28 -11.39 -13.35
N ASP A 21 9.15 -11.76 -14.28
CA ASP A 21 10.54 -11.28 -14.26
C ASP A 21 10.70 -9.87 -14.85
N HIS A 22 9.75 -9.45 -15.69
CA HIS A 22 9.67 -8.11 -16.28
C HIS A 22 8.25 -7.53 -16.20
N ILE A 23 8.17 -6.20 -16.19
CA ILE A 23 6.89 -5.47 -16.24
C ILE A 23 6.51 -5.24 -17.71
N GLU A 24 5.26 -5.54 -18.05
CA GLU A 24 4.70 -5.28 -19.38
C GLU A 24 3.78 -4.07 -19.29
N LEU A 25 4.13 -2.99 -20.00
CA LEU A 25 3.33 -1.78 -20.06
C LEU A 25 2.12 -1.97 -20.96
N THR A 26 0.97 -1.48 -20.52
CA THR A 26 -0.19 -1.29 -21.40
C THR A 26 0.12 -0.22 -22.44
N PRO A 27 -0.59 -0.18 -23.58
CA PRO A 27 -0.41 0.86 -24.59
C PRO A 27 -0.51 2.28 -24.01
N LYS A 28 -1.45 2.49 -23.08
CA LYS A 28 -1.67 3.78 -22.44
C LYS A 28 -0.57 4.16 -21.45
N GLU A 29 -0.09 3.22 -20.63
CA GLU A 29 1.08 3.43 -19.76
C GLU A 29 2.32 3.79 -20.59
N LYS A 30 2.51 3.10 -21.74
CA LYS A 30 3.60 3.39 -22.66
C LYS A 30 3.49 4.80 -23.25
N GLU A 31 2.30 5.22 -23.69
CA GLU A 31 2.08 6.58 -24.19
C GLU A 31 2.40 7.65 -23.14
N ILE A 32 1.94 7.42 -21.89
CA ILE A 32 2.24 8.30 -20.76
C ILE A 32 3.77 8.38 -20.55
N PHE A 33 4.44 7.24 -20.41
CA PHE A 33 5.87 7.19 -20.11
C PHE A 33 6.72 7.75 -21.25
N ASP A 34 6.37 7.45 -22.49
CA ASP A 34 7.00 8.03 -23.68
C ASP A 34 6.86 9.56 -23.67
N ARG A 35 5.69 10.10 -23.28
CA ARG A 35 5.45 11.54 -23.13
C ARG A 35 6.34 12.15 -22.05
N LEU A 36 6.42 11.52 -20.87
CA LEU A 36 7.27 12.04 -19.78
C LEU A 36 8.75 12.06 -20.18
N LEU A 37 9.22 11.01 -20.88
CA LEU A 37 10.59 10.97 -21.39
C LEU A 37 10.85 11.96 -22.53
N GLN A 38 9.84 12.28 -23.34
CA GLN A 38 9.94 13.35 -24.34
C GLN A 38 10.16 14.72 -23.68
N VAL A 39 9.43 15.01 -22.60
CA VAL A 39 9.61 16.26 -21.82
C VAL A 39 11.04 16.35 -21.29
N ILE A 40 11.56 15.27 -20.70
CA ILE A 40 12.95 15.21 -20.21
C ILE A 40 13.94 15.53 -21.33
N ARG A 41 13.80 14.86 -22.48
CA ARG A 41 14.70 15.08 -23.63
C ARG A 41 14.58 16.48 -24.24
N HIS A 42 13.38 17.05 -24.25
CA HIS A 42 13.14 18.37 -24.85
C HIS A 42 13.81 19.49 -24.05
N PHE A 43 13.77 19.40 -22.72
CA PHE A 43 14.36 20.41 -21.82
C PHE A 43 15.75 20.03 -21.30
N ASP A 44 16.34 18.93 -21.78
CA ASP A 44 17.65 18.42 -21.34
C ASP A 44 17.75 18.26 -19.81
N LEU A 45 16.71 17.65 -19.22
CA LEU A 45 16.62 17.48 -17.77
C LEU A 45 17.46 16.27 -17.33
N GLU A 46 18.30 16.44 -16.32
CA GLU A 46 19.10 15.35 -15.72
C GLU A 46 18.30 14.46 -14.74
N THR A 47 16.97 14.52 -14.76
CA THR A 47 16.10 13.82 -13.79
C THR A 47 15.80 12.38 -14.20
N GLU A 48 15.78 11.47 -13.23
CA GLU A 48 15.30 10.10 -13.42
C GLU A 48 13.89 9.92 -12.86
N LEU A 49 12.97 9.42 -13.69
CA LEU A 49 11.59 9.14 -13.33
C LEU A 49 11.40 7.69 -12.95
N ARG A 50 10.69 7.47 -11.85
CA ARG A 50 10.37 6.14 -11.34
C ARG A 50 8.90 6.03 -11.04
N VAL A 51 8.23 4.98 -11.48
CA VAL A 51 6.94 4.60 -10.89
C VAL A 51 7.23 3.93 -9.55
N ALA A 52 6.54 4.33 -8.49
CA ALA A 52 6.80 3.83 -7.16
C ALA A 52 5.64 2.97 -6.61
N GLY A 53 5.96 2.07 -5.68
CA GLY A 53 4.96 1.53 -4.76
C GLY A 53 4.06 0.43 -5.32
N GLY A 54 2.75 0.57 -5.07
CA GLY A 54 1.75 -0.48 -5.32
C GLY A 54 1.65 -0.87 -6.79
N TRP A 55 1.81 0.09 -7.70
CA TRP A 55 1.82 -0.18 -9.14
C TRP A 55 2.87 -1.23 -9.52
N VAL A 56 4.10 -1.09 -9.03
CA VAL A 56 5.21 -2.02 -9.36
C VAL A 56 4.87 -3.43 -8.87
N ARG A 57 4.38 -3.56 -7.63
CA ARG A 57 3.93 -4.84 -7.07
C ARG A 57 2.84 -5.48 -7.93
N ASP A 58 1.82 -4.71 -8.27
CA ASP A 58 0.64 -5.23 -8.96
C ASP A 58 0.98 -5.67 -10.38
N LYS A 59 1.80 -4.89 -11.11
CA LYS A 59 2.31 -5.27 -12.42
C LYS A 59 3.16 -6.55 -12.39
N LEU A 60 4.01 -6.70 -11.38
CA LEU A 60 4.79 -7.92 -11.16
C LEU A 60 3.91 -9.14 -10.84
N LEU A 61 2.75 -8.94 -10.22
CA LEU A 61 1.73 -9.97 -10.00
C LEU A 61 0.82 -10.19 -11.23
N GLY A 62 1.08 -9.51 -12.35
CA GLY A 62 0.26 -9.59 -13.56
C GLY A 62 -1.10 -8.93 -13.45
N LYS A 63 -1.26 -7.96 -12.54
CA LYS A 63 -2.48 -7.18 -12.34
C LYS A 63 -2.30 -5.78 -12.93
N ASP A 64 -3.39 -5.21 -13.43
CA ASP A 64 -3.40 -3.81 -13.85
C ASP A 64 -3.58 -2.89 -12.64
N SER A 65 -2.98 -1.71 -12.69
CA SER A 65 -3.10 -0.67 -11.67
C SER A 65 -3.19 0.70 -12.35
N ASP A 66 -4.20 1.48 -11.96
CA ASP A 66 -4.39 2.86 -12.41
C ASP A 66 -3.69 3.88 -11.49
N ASP A 67 -3.05 3.42 -10.41
CA ASP A 67 -2.45 4.25 -9.38
C ASP A 67 -0.97 4.52 -9.71
N ILE A 68 -0.73 5.50 -10.59
CA ILE A 68 0.61 5.84 -11.08
C ILE A 68 1.20 6.99 -10.25
N ASP A 69 2.10 6.63 -9.34
CA ASP A 69 2.95 7.56 -8.58
C ASP A 69 4.33 7.71 -9.24
N ILE A 70 4.58 8.85 -9.90
CA ILE A 70 5.87 9.18 -10.49
C ILE A 70 6.76 9.88 -9.45
N ALA A 71 7.78 9.17 -8.99
CA ALA A 71 8.84 9.70 -8.16
C ALA A 71 9.91 10.42 -8.98
N ILE A 72 10.24 11.64 -8.55
CA ILE A 72 11.21 12.56 -9.17
C ILE A 72 12.33 12.87 -8.18
N ASP A 73 13.57 12.93 -8.68
CA ASP A 73 14.80 13.08 -7.89
C ASP A 73 15.36 14.50 -7.79
N THR A 74 15.41 15.27 -8.89
CA THR A 74 16.14 16.55 -8.95
C THR A 74 15.26 17.80 -8.88
N MET A 75 13.94 17.66 -8.99
CA MET A 75 13.00 18.80 -8.95
C MET A 75 11.67 18.44 -8.30
N SER A 76 10.88 19.44 -7.91
CA SER A 76 9.55 19.23 -7.35
C SER A 76 8.56 18.65 -8.38
N GLY A 77 7.56 17.89 -7.91
CA GLY A 77 6.50 17.40 -8.79
C GLY A 77 5.74 18.51 -9.50
N ARG A 78 5.65 19.69 -8.86
CA ARG A 78 5.05 20.89 -9.46
C ARG A 78 5.89 21.44 -10.61
N GLU A 79 7.19 21.65 -10.41
CA GLU A 79 8.09 22.14 -11.47
C GLU A 79 8.08 21.21 -12.67
N PHE A 80 8.05 19.89 -12.44
CA PHE A 80 7.95 18.93 -13.54
C PHE A 80 6.60 19.01 -14.26
N CYS A 81 5.48 19.16 -13.53
CA CYS A 81 4.17 19.42 -14.13
C CYS A 81 4.16 20.69 -15.00
N GLU A 82 4.81 21.77 -14.55
CA GLU A 82 4.94 23.00 -15.32
C GLU A 82 5.72 22.75 -16.62
N LYS A 83 6.80 21.97 -16.59
CA LYS A 83 7.54 21.54 -17.80
C LYS A 83 6.70 20.70 -18.75
N ILE A 84 5.85 19.80 -18.24
CA ILE A 84 4.92 19.06 -19.08
C ILE A 84 4.01 20.05 -19.83
N ASN A 85 3.41 21.01 -19.14
CA ASN A 85 2.54 22.01 -19.78
C ASN A 85 3.27 22.90 -20.79
N GLU A 86 4.52 23.28 -20.53
CA GLU A 86 5.37 24.00 -21.50
C GLU A 86 5.57 23.16 -22.77
N TYR A 87 5.87 21.86 -22.63
CA TYR A 87 6.04 20.95 -23.77
C TYR A 87 4.74 20.77 -24.58
N LEU A 88 3.61 20.57 -23.90
CA LEU A 88 2.30 20.43 -24.57
C LEU A 88 1.92 21.69 -25.34
N SER A 89 2.17 22.86 -24.75
CA SER A 89 1.96 24.14 -25.42
C SER A 89 2.83 24.27 -26.68
N TYR A 90 4.09 23.82 -26.60
CA TYR A 90 5.02 23.81 -27.73
C TYR A 90 4.57 22.85 -28.85
N THR A 91 4.01 21.68 -28.52
CA THR A 91 3.50 20.72 -29.51
C THR A 91 2.10 21.07 -30.05
N GLY A 92 1.48 22.13 -29.52
CA GLY A 92 0.12 22.56 -29.90
C GLY A 92 -0.99 21.70 -29.30
N GLU A 93 -0.70 20.99 -28.22
CA GLU A 93 -1.64 20.16 -27.47
C GLU A 93 -2.32 20.95 -26.33
N GLU A 94 -3.47 20.46 -25.87
CA GLU A 94 -4.17 21.05 -24.73
C GLU A 94 -3.38 20.81 -23.42
N THR A 95 -3.21 21.87 -22.63
CA THR A 95 -2.52 21.80 -21.34
C THR A 95 -3.50 21.45 -20.21
N PRO A 96 -3.37 20.30 -19.54
CA PRO A 96 -4.18 19.95 -18.39
C PRO A 96 -3.86 20.85 -17.19
N GLY A 97 -4.85 21.00 -16.30
CA GLY A 97 -4.66 21.68 -15.02
C GLY A 97 -3.76 20.88 -14.08
N ILE A 98 -2.98 21.61 -13.26
CA ILE A 98 -2.14 21.04 -12.20
C ILE A 98 -2.91 21.14 -10.88
N GLY A 99 -3.22 19.99 -10.27
CA GLY A 99 -3.74 19.92 -8.92
C GLY A 99 -2.60 19.90 -7.91
N LEU A 100 -2.52 20.89 -7.02
CA LEU A 100 -1.52 20.91 -5.95
C LEU A 100 -2.13 20.42 -4.64
N ILE A 101 -1.53 19.39 -4.06
CA ILE A 101 -1.82 18.95 -2.69
C ILE A 101 -0.76 19.59 -1.80
N GLN A 102 -1.18 20.66 -1.11
CA GLN A 102 -0.28 21.47 -0.29
C GLN A 102 0.28 20.70 0.90
N CYS A 103 1.48 21.09 1.31
CA CYS A 103 2.09 20.66 2.56
C CYS A 103 1.18 21.02 3.74
N ASN A 104 0.81 20.02 4.53
CA ASN A 104 0.11 20.19 5.79
C ASN A 104 0.81 19.37 6.87
N PRO A 105 1.74 19.99 7.62
CA PRO A 105 2.48 19.33 8.70
C PRO A 105 1.57 18.74 9.78
N ASP A 106 0.44 19.38 10.09
CA ASP A 106 -0.52 18.92 11.09
C ASP A 106 -1.26 17.65 10.65
N GLN A 107 -1.32 17.39 9.33
CA GLN A 107 -1.86 16.17 8.74
C GLN A 107 -0.76 15.19 8.29
N SER A 108 0.48 15.35 8.76
CA SER A 108 1.63 14.51 8.37
C SER A 108 1.95 14.54 6.86
N LYS A 109 1.54 15.59 6.14
CA LYS A 109 1.84 15.81 4.72
C LYS A 109 2.93 16.86 4.58
N HIS A 110 4.18 16.49 4.86
CA HIS A 110 5.30 17.46 4.90
C HIS A 110 5.92 17.82 3.54
N LEU A 111 5.45 17.26 2.43
CA LEU A 111 5.95 17.56 1.08
C LEU A 111 4.78 17.77 0.12
N GLU A 112 4.90 18.81 -0.72
CA GLU A 112 3.96 19.10 -1.79
C GLU A 112 3.92 17.93 -2.78
N THR A 113 2.72 17.56 -3.23
CA THR A 113 2.53 16.59 -4.30
C THR A 113 1.72 17.26 -5.39
N ALA A 114 2.15 17.10 -6.64
CA ALA A 114 1.42 17.60 -7.79
C ALA A 114 0.68 16.46 -8.46
N ARG A 115 -0.52 16.73 -8.95
CA ARG A 115 -1.35 15.76 -9.67
C ARG A 115 -1.74 16.36 -11.02
N MET A 116 -1.58 15.60 -12.09
CA MET A 116 -1.95 16.02 -13.43
C MET A 116 -2.69 14.88 -14.14
N ARG A 117 -3.59 15.23 -15.06
CA ARG A 117 -4.29 14.26 -15.90
C ARG A 117 -3.63 14.18 -17.27
N LEU A 118 -3.07 13.02 -17.64
CA LEU A 118 -2.48 12.74 -18.96
C LEU A 118 -3.16 11.53 -19.57
N PHE A 119 -3.56 11.61 -20.84
CA PHE A 119 -4.22 10.52 -21.59
C PHE A 119 -5.38 9.89 -20.78
N ASP A 120 -6.24 10.74 -20.20
CA ASP A 120 -7.35 10.39 -19.32
C ASP A 120 -7.01 9.72 -17.97
N VAL A 121 -5.72 9.51 -17.66
CA VAL A 121 -5.24 8.92 -16.41
C VAL A 121 -4.76 10.02 -15.46
N TRP A 122 -5.07 9.88 -14.18
CA TRP A 122 -4.51 10.74 -13.15
C TRP A 122 -3.14 10.22 -12.73
N ILE A 123 -2.16 11.11 -12.71
CA ILE A 123 -0.79 10.79 -12.33
C ILE A 123 -0.39 11.71 -11.19
N ASP A 124 0.10 11.10 -10.11
CA ASP A 124 0.63 11.81 -8.97
C ASP A 124 2.17 11.91 -9.12
N PHE A 125 2.69 13.13 -9.05
CA PHE A 125 4.11 13.44 -9.12
C PHE A 125 4.62 13.75 -7.72
N VAL A 126 5.45 12.85 -7.21
CA VAL A 126 5.96 12.86 -5.85
C VAL A 126 7.47 13.04 -5.84
N ASN A 127 7.98 13.71 -4.82
CA ASN A 127 9.41 13.73 -4.56
C ASN A 127 9.84 12.48 -3.79
N LEU A 128 11.04 12.01 -4.09
CA LEU A 128 11.77 11.08 -3.25
C LEU A 128 12.06 11.73 -1.90
N ARG A 129 11.76 11.00 -0.82
CA ARG A 129 11.81 11.56 0.53
C ARG A 129 12.73 10.74 1.41
N SER A 130 13.39 11.43 2.32
CA SER A 130 14.01 10.86 3.50
C SER A 130 13.26 11.35 4.74
N GLU A 131 13.18 10.52 5.77
CA GLU A 131 12.48 10.81 7.02
C GLU A 131 13.47 10.73 8.18
N ASP A 132 13.71 11.87 8.85
CA ASP A 132 14.49 11.92 10.08
C ASP A 132 13.56 11.92 11.29
N TYR A 133 13.60 10.83 12.07
CA TYR A 133 12.89 10.72 13.35
C TYR A 133 13.80 11.19 14.49
N SER A 134 13.28 12.06 15.37
CA SER A 134 13.97 12.42 16.61
C SER A 134 13.46 11.60 17.78
N GLU A 135 14.27 11.42 18.83
CA GLU A 135 13.83 10.71 20.05
C GLU A 135 12.64 11.40 20.74
N SER A 136 12.44 12.70 20.48
CA SER A 136 11.43 13.55 21.12
C SER A 136 10.13 13.72 20.32
N SER A 137 10.09 13.33 19.04
CA SER A 137 8.93 13.52 18.17
C SER A 137 8.67 12.32 17.27
N ARG A 138 7.40 11.94 17.15
CA ARG A 138 6.94 10.90 16.21
C ARG A 138 6.55 11.46 14.83
N ILE A 139 6.56 12.78 14.70
CA ILE A 139 6.40 13.46 13.41
C ILE A 139 7.81 13.63 12.82
N PRO A 140 8.16 12.94 11.72
CA PRO A 140 9.48 13.04 11.14
C PRO A 140 9.66 14.37 10.42
N VAL A 141 10.91 14.82 10.33
CA VAL A 141 11.29 15.89 9.42
C VAL A 141 11.51 15.26 8.04
N MET A 142 10.66 15.61 7.06
CA MET A 142 10.85 15.15 5.69
C MET A 142 11.86 16.03 4.94
N ARG A 143 12.75 15.38 4.19
CA ARG A 143 13.72 16.01 3.30
C ARG A 143 13.67 15.37 1.92
N PHE A 144 14.24 16.04 0.93
CA PHE A 144 14.58 15.38 -0.33
C PHE A 144 15.55 14.23 -0.05
N GLY A 145 15.27 13.07 -0.61
CA GLY A 145 16.05 11.85 -0.38
C GLY A 145 16.37 11.15 -1.70
N THR A 146 17.24 10.16 -1.60
CA THR A 146 17.54 9.21 -2.67
C THR A 146 16.43 8.18 -2.81
N ALA A 147 16.38 7.47 -3.95
CA ALA A 147 15.43 6.38 -4.14
C ALA A 147 15.59 5.28 -3.08
N LYS A 148 16.82 5.08 -2.60
CA LYS A 148 17.12 4.12 -1.55
C LYS A 148 16.51 4.57 -0.22
N GLU A 149 16.72 5.80 0.19
CA GLU A 149 16.11 6.34 1.42
C GLU A 149 14.58 6.29 1.36
N ASP A 150 14.00 6.62 0.20
CA ASP A 150 12.55 6.52 -0.03
C ASP A 150 12.05 5.07 0.06
N ALA A 151 12.85 4.09 -0.40
CA ALA A 151 12.53 2.67 -0.24
C ALA A 151 12.46 2.26 1.24
N TYR A 152 13.43 2.70 2.06
CA TYR A 152 13.54 2.26 3.46
C TYR A 152 12.52 2.92 4.40
N ARG A 153 11.97 4.08 4.05
CA ARG A 153 10.88 4.72 4.81
C ARG A 153 9.49 4.16 4.50
N ARG A 154 9.34 3.30 3.49
CA ARG A 154 8.05 2.72 3.13
C ARG A 154 7.62 1.63 4.11
N ASP A 155 6.33 1.28 4.03
CA ASP A 155 5.72 0.34 4.99
C ASP A 155 6.21 -1.08 4.79
N LEU A 156 6.29 -1.54 3.54
CA LEU A 156 6.53 -2.94 3.18
C LEU A 156 7.56 -3.06 2.07
N THR A 157 8.43 -4.06 2.13
CA THR A 157 9.44 -4.38 1.11
C THR A 157 8.79 -4.53 -0.28
N ILE A 158 7.66 -5.24 -0.35
CA ILE A 158 6.89 -5.42 -1.59
C ILE A 158 6.28 -4.13 -2.15
N ASN A 159 6.20 -3.05 -1.37
CA ASN A 159 5.75 -1.71 -1.82
C ASN A 159 6.91 -0.71 -1.89
N SER A 160 8.15 -1.19 -1.75
CA SER A 160 9.37 -0.36 -1.72
C SER A 160 10.19 -0.50 -3.00
N MET A 161 9.65 -1.17 -4.01
CA MET A 161 10.25 -1.30 -5.34
C MET A 161 9.87 -0.10 -6.22
N PHE A 162 10.74 0.19 -7.17
CA PHE A 162 10.54 1.21 -8.18
C PHE A 162 10.61 0.58 -9.57
N TYR A 163 9.93 1.16 -10.54
CA TYR A 163 10.14 0.89 -11.94
C TYR A 163 10.72 2.15 -12.59
N ASN A 164 12.00 2.07 -12.98
CA ASN A 164 12.70 3.19 -13.59
C ASN A 164 12.28 3.30 -15.06
N ILE A 165 11.55 4.37 -15.38
CA ILE A 165 10.99 4.59 -16.71
C ILE A 165 12.11 4.91 -17.71
N ASN A 166 13.17 5.58 -17.26
CA ASN A 166 14.33 5.91 -18.11
C ASN A 166 15.10 4.66 -18.54
N LYS A 167 15.12 3.61 -17.70
CA LYS A 167 15.92 2.38 -17.91
C LYS A 167 15.08 1.17 -18.31
N ASP A 168 13.76 1.29 -18.29
CA ASP A 168 12.81 0.17 -18.51
C ASP A 168 13.12 -1.03 -17.61
N SER A 169 13.33 -0.78 -16.31
CA SER A 169 13.77 -1.80 -15.37
C SER A 169 13.21 -1.63 -13.97
N VAL A 170 12.94 -2.74 -13.28
CA VAL A 170 12.57 -2.74 -11.85
C VAL A 170 13.83 -2.57 -10.99
N GLU A 171 13.77 -1.62 -10.06
CA GLU A 171 14.78 -1.36 -9.03
C GLU A 171 14.26 -1.81 -7.66
N ASP A 172 14.85 -2.87 -7.10
CA ASP A 172 14.61 -3.32 -5.72
C ASP A 172 15.77 -2.88 -4.81
N LEU A 173 15.69 -1.65 -4.32
CA LEU A 173 16.74 -1.03 -3.51
C LEU A 173 16.81 -1.59 -2.08
N THR A 174 15.82 -2.38 -1.68
CA THR A 174 15.83 -3.14 -0.42
C THR A 174 16.48 -4.51 -0.56
N GLU A 175 16.72 -4.96 -1.80
CA GLU A 175 17.21 -6.30 -2.20
C GLU A 175 16.33 -7.47 -1.71
N ARG A 176 15.15 -7.17 -1.18
CA ARG A 176 14.24 -8.14 -0.55
C ARG A 176 12.85 -8.12 -1.16
N GLY A 177 12.40 -7.00 -1.73
CA GLY A 177 11.05 -6.80 -2.25
C GLY A 177 10.60 -7.89 -3.22
N ILE A 178 11.44 -8.26 -4.20
CA ILE A 178 11.10 -9.31 -5.18
C ILE A 178 11.02 -10.68 -4.49
N SER A 179 11.96 -10.99 -3.59
CA SER A 179 12.01 -12.28 -2.90
C SER A 179 10.85 -12.45 -1.90
N ASP A 180 10.47 -11.37 -1.22
CA ASP A 180 9.34 -11.32 -0.30
C ASP A 180 8.02 -11.42 -1.06
N LEU A 181 7.92 -10.78 -2.23
CA LEU A 181 6.77 -10.90 -3.13
C LEU A 181 6.59 -12.34 -3.62
N LYS A 182 7.66 -12.99 -4.09
CA LYS A 182 7.66 -14.41 -4.53
C LYS A 182 7.27 -15.37 -3.40
N SER A 183 7.63 -15.04 -2.16
CA SER A 183 7.35 -15.88 -0.98
C SER A 183 6.08 -15.49 -0.23
N GLY A 184 5.31 -14.51 -0.71
CA GLY A 184 4.07 -14.06 -0.07
C GLY A 184 4.27 -13.47 1.32
N LYS A 185 5.42 -12.85 1.57
CA LYS A 185 5.76 -12.29 2.88
C LYS A 185 5.41 -10.81 2.97
N ILE A 186 4.97 -10.42 4.16
CA ILE A 186 4.70 -9.03 4.53
C ILE A 186 5.80 -8.61 5.50
N VAL A 187 6.80 -7.92 5.00
CA VAL A 187 8.02 -7.56 5.75
C VAL A 187 8.28 -6.07 5.62
N THR A 188 8.73 -5.43 6.69
CA THR A 188 9.13 -4.03 6.72
C THR A 188 10.56 -3.85 6.16
N PRO A 189 10.87 -2.75 5.45
CA PRO A 189 12.23 -2.47 4.97
C PRO A 189 13.27 -2.34 6.09
N LEU A 190 12.85 -1.79 7.24
CA LEU A 190 13.65 -1.70 8.46
C LEU A 190 13.26 -2.80 9.46
N PRO A 191 14.08 -3.05 10.52
CA PRO A 191 13.71 -3.98 11.57
C PRO A 191 12.33 -3.65 12.16
N PRO A 192 11.42 -4.63 12.36
CA PRO A 192 10.03 -4.35 12.76
C PRO A 192 9.90 -3.48 14.02
N LYS A 193 10.78 -3.69 15.00
CA LYS A 193 10.82 -2.87 16.22
C LYS A 193 11.13 -1.40 15.91
N GLN A 194 12.08 -1.14 15.01
CA GLN A 194 12.43 0.21 14.60
C GLN A 194 11.28 0.83 13.81
N THR A 195 10.72 0.13 12.82
CA THR A 195 9.57 0.63 12.05
C THR A 195 8.38 1.00 12.94
N PHE A 196 8.10 0.19 13.97
CA PHE A 196 7.04 0.47 14.92
C PHE A 196 7.33 1.67 15.84
N LEU A 197 8.60 1.85 16.22
CA LEU A 197 9.04 3.00 17.01
C LEU A 197 9.01 4.28 16.18
N ASP A 198 9.40 4.23 14.91
CA ASP A 198 9.39 5.37 14.01
C ASP A 198 7.94 5.80 13.71
N ASP A 199 7.13 4.90 13.16
CA ASP A 199 5.74 5.16 12.83
C ASP A 199 4.84 3.91 12.97
N PRO A 200 4.03 3.81 14.03
CA PRO A 200 3.12 2.67 14.24
C PRO A 200 2.01 2.60 13.19
N LEU A 201 1.75 3.70 12.46
CA LEU A 201 0.78 3.71 11.36
C LEU A 201 1.25 2.86 10.19
N ARG A 202 2.56 2.69 9.96
CA ARG A 202 3.07 1.83 8.87
C ARG A 202 2.55 0.41 8.98
N VAL A 203 2.47 -0.11 10.21
CA VAL A 203 1.91 -1.44 10.50
C VAL A 203 0.41 -1.47 10.26
N LEU A 204 -0.31 -0.41 10.66
CA LEU A 204 -1.73 -0.27 10.34
C LEU A 204 -2.00 -0.20 8.86
N ARG A 205 -1.19 0.56 8.11
CA ARG A 205 -1.29 0.69 6.66
C ARG A 205 -1.05 -0.67 6.00
N ALA A 206 -0.01 -1.40 6.42
CA ALA A 206 0.23 -2.76 5.95
C ALA A 206 -0.95 -3.72 6.18
N ILE A 207 -1.69 -3.54 7.28
CA ILE A 207 -2.86 -4.37 7.63
C ILE A 207 -4.15 -3.86 6.95
N ARG A 208 -4.30 -2.55 6.78
CA ARG A 208 -5.51 -1.85 6.30
C ARG A 208 -5.57 -1.80 4.78
N PHE A 209 -4.46 -1.46 4.12
CA PHE A 209 -4.42 -1.45 2.67
C PHE A 209 -4.48 -2.90 2.20
N GLY A 210 -5.47 -3.16 1.34
CA GLY A 210 -5.81 -4.48 0.84
C GLY A 210 -4.63 -5.09 0.11
N LEU A 211 -3.77 -5.76 0.87
CA LEU A 211 -2.80 -6.64 0.31
C LEU A 211 -3.53 -7.62 -0.61
N PRO A 212 -2.93 -7.94 -1.76
CA PRO A 212 -3.52 -8.91 -2.67
C PRO A 212 -3.88 -10.21 -1.93
N ILE A 213 -4.93 -10.90 -2.36
CA ILE A 213 -5.46 -12.13 -1.72
C ILE A 213 -4.38 -13.21 -1.50
N GLU A 214 -3.33 -13.17 -2.32
CA GLU A 214 -2.15 -14.01 -2.23
C GLU A 214 -1.38 -13.85 -0.90
N PHE A 215 -1.63 -12.77 -0.14
CA PHE A 215 -1.03 -12.47 1.14
C PHE A 215 -1.96 -12.70 2.35
N ASP A 216 -3.17 -13.26 2.15
CA ASP A 216 -4.14 -13.43 3.24
C ASP A 216 -3.59 -14.25 4.42
N ALA A 217 -2.82 -15.32 4.15
CA ALA A 217 -2.20 -16.13 5.19
C ALA A 217 -1.20 -15.32 6.04
N ALA A 218 -0.33 -14.55 5.39
CA ALA A 218 0.62 -13.68 6.08
C ALA A 218 -0.09 -12.57 6.87
N ARG A 219 -1.19 -12.04 6.32
CA ARG A 219 -2.03 -11.04 6.99
C ARG A 219 -2.65 -11.60 8.26
N THR A 220 -3.25 -12.79 8.19
CA THR A 220 -3.83 -13.47 9.37
C THR A 220 -2.77 -13.73 10.44
N GLN A 221 -1.56 -14.14 10.05
CA GLN A 221 -0.46 -14.36 10.99
C GLN A 221 -0.07 -13.08 11.74
N ILE A 222 0.07 -11.95 11.04
CA ILE A 222 0.40 -10.66 11.65
C ILE A 222 -0.72 -10.20 12.60
N LEU A 223 -1.98 -10.27 12.15
CA LEU A 223 -3.15 -9.90 12.93
C LEU A 223 -3.33 -10.75 14.21
N SER A 224 -2.82 -11.97 14.19
CA SER A 224 -2.89 -12.89 15.33
C SER A 224 -1.69 -12.78 16.27
N SER A 225 -0.72 -11.92 15.98
CA SER A 225 0.48 -11.76 16.82
C SER A 225 0.15 -11.09 18.16
N PRO A 226 0.73 -11.56 19.29
CA PRO A 226 0.48 -10.98 20.61
C PRO A 226 0.82 -9.50 20.70
N GLU A 227 1.86 -9.04 20.01
CA GLU A 227 2.24 -7.63 20.01
C GLU A 227 1.14 -6.75 19.39
N ILE A 228 0.56 -7.16 18.26
CA ILE A 228 -0.50 -6.41 17.58
C ILE A 228 -1.80 -6.45 18.37
N VAL A 229 -2.15 -7.61 18.95
CA VAL A 229 -3.32 -7.74 19.82
C VAL A 229 -3.20 -6.82 21.05
N SER A 230 -2.01 -6.69 21.63
CA SER A 230 -1.78 -5.79 22.77
C SER A 230 -1.93 -4.29 22.44
N LEU A 231 -1.83 -3.94 21.16
CA LEU A 231 -1.93 -2.57 20.65
C LEU A 231 -3.33 -2.24 20.09
N HIS A 232 -4.29 -3.17 20.20
CA HIS A 232 -5.64 -3.07 19.67
C HIS A 232 -6.35 -1.75 19.98
N ASP A 233 -6.24 -1.26 21.22
CA ASP A 233 -6.91 -0.04 21.66
C ASP A 233 -6.29 1.23 21.07
N THR A 234 -4.99 1.21 20.80
CA THR A 234 -4.27 2.28 20.08
C THR A 234 -4.67 2.27 18.62
N PHE A 235 -4.73 1.08 18.01
CA PHE A 235 -5.17 0.89 16.62
C PHE A 235 -6.61 1.36 16.40
N THR A 236 -7.54 0.98 17.29
CA THR A 236 -8.95 1.36 17.21
C THR A 236 -9.14 2.87 17.34
N ARG A 237 -8.32 3.55 18.15
CA ARG A 237 -8.36 5.01 18.33
C ARG A 237 -7.89 5.75 17.08
N VAL A 238 -6.75 5.36 16.52
CA VAL A 238 -6.18 5.98 15.31
C VAL A 238 -7.12 5.83 14.11
N LEU A 239 -7.69 4.63 13.88
CA LEU A 239 -8.61 4.39 12.77
C LEU A 239 -9.88 5.26 12.86
N ARG A 240 -10.33 5.61 14.07
CA ARG A 240 -11.44 6.55 14.29
C ARG A 240 -11.07 7.99 13.99
N THR A 241 -9.83 8.40 14.27
CA THR A 241 -9.35 9.77 14.05
C THR A 241 -9.13 10.08 12.56
N GLU A 242 -8.75 9.10 11.74
CA GLU A 242 -8.60 9.27 10.28
C GLU A 242 -9.92 9.17 9.48
N GLY A 243 -11.08 9.24 10.12
CA GLY A 243 -12.37 9.42 9.44
C GLY A 243 -12.88 8.23 8.63
N SER A 244 -12.38 7.02 8.86
CA SER A 244 -12.92 5.79 8.23
C SER A 244 -13.88 5.09 9.19
N LEU A 245 -15.18 5.14 8.88
CA LEU A 245 -16.24 4.38 9.54
C LEU A 245 -16.05 2.88 9.31
N PHE A 246 -15.10 2.25 10.01
CA PHE A 246 -15.04 0.80 10.16
C PHE A 246 -14.53 0.47 11.56
N THR A 247 -15.42 -0.06 12.39
CA THR A 247 -15.07 -0.69 13.67
C THR A 247 -14.31 -1.98 13.36
N PHE A 248 -12.99 -1.93 13.44
CA PHE A 248 -12.14 -3.12 13.37
C PHE A 248 -12.42 -3.95 14.63
N ASN A 249 -13.01 -5.14 14.49
CA ASN A 249 -13.27 -6.04 15.61
C ASN A 249 -12.36 -7.26 15.44
N VAL A 250 -11.19 -7.23 16.09
CA VAL A 250 -10.13 -8.25 15.96
C VAL A 250 -10.60 -9.65 16.37
N THR A 251 -11.70 -9.74 17.11
CA THR A 251 -12.31 -11.02 17.52
C THR A 251 -12.90 -11.84 16.36
N SER A 252 -13.21 -11.21 15.21
CA SER A 252 -13.88 -11.89 14.09
C SER A 252 -12.96 -12.75 13.20
N VAL A 253 -11.64 -12.61 13.32
CA VAL A 253 -10.67 -13.39 12.53
C VAL A 253 -10.50 -14.83 13.06
N LEU A 254 -10.94 -15.10 14.29
CA LEU A 254 -10.68 -16.37 14.99
C LEU A 254 -11.80 -17.42 14.92
N VAL A 255 -12.95 -17.14 14.29
CA VAL A 255 -14.04 -18.13 14.22
C VAL A 255 -14.63 -18.21 12.82
N SER A 256 -14.07 -19.09 11.99
CA SER A 256 -14.86 -19.77 10.96
C SER A 256 -14.35 -21.18 10.71
N ARG A 257 -14.83 -22.10 11.54
CA ARG A 257 -14.91 -23.52 11.22
C ARG A 257 -16.31 -24.00 11.59
N ASN A 258 -16.97 -24.62 10.60
CA ASN A 258 -18.20 -25.43 10.63
C ASN A 258 -19.51 -24.72 10.28
N GLY A 259 -20.16 -25.18 9.20
CA GLY A 259 -21.63 -25.14 9.08
C GLY A 259 -22.20 -24.82 7.70
N VAL A 260 -22.90 -25.79 7.12
CA VAL A 260 -23.63 -25.80 5.82
C VAL A 260 -24.97 -25.04 5.90
N GLY A 261 -25.44 -24.42 4.80
CA GLY A 261 -26.89 -24.09 4.65
C GLY A 261 -27.28 -23.14 3.51
N ARG A 262 -28.30 -23.52 2.72
CA ARG A 262 -28.83 -22.89 1.48
C ARG A 262 -29.74 -21.66 1.72
N GLY A 263 -29.89 -20.79 0.70
CA GLY A 263 -31.07 -19.93 0.54
C GLY A 263 -30.94 -18.87 -0.57
N ASN A 264 -31.92 -18.81 -1.49
CA ASN A 264 -31.92 -18.07 -2.75
C ASN A 264 -32.90 -16.87 -2.68
N ASN A 265 -32.52 -15.65 -3.11
CA ASN A 265 -33.39 -14.69 -3.85
C ASN A 265 -32.75 -13.31 -4.11
N GLY A 266 -32.58 -12.96 -5.39
CA GLY A 266 -33.28 -11.83 -6.01
C GLY A 266 -32.86 -10.37 -5.75
N ARG A 267 -31.87 -9.89 -6.54
CA ARG A 267 -31.81 -8.58 -7.25
C ARG A 267 -32.15 -7.28 -6.47
N ASN A 268 -31.11 -6.59 -5.98
CA ASN A 268 -30.85 -5.14 -6.20
C ASN A 268 -29.62 -4.66 -5.41
N ARG A 269 -28.39 -4.94 -5.88
CA ARG A 269 -27.16 -4.27 -5.39
C ARG A 269 -26.08 -4.26 -6.47
N ALA A 270 -26.17 -3.30 -7.38
CA ALA A 270 -25.06 -2.88 -8.21
C ALA A 270 -24.28 -1.78 -7.48
N LYS A 271 -22.94 -1.82 -7.54
CA LYS A 271 -21.97 -0.86 -6.97
C LYS A 271 -21.73 -0.88 -5.45
N MET A 272 -21.26 -2.02 -4.94
CA MET A 272 -20.18 -2.12 -3.94
C MET A 272 -19.70 -3.57 -4.02
N GLY A 273 -18.59 -3.78 -4.73
CA GLY A 273 -18.08 -5.11 -5.04
C GLY A 273 -17.58 -5.85 -3.80
N LEU A 274 -18.37 -6.82 -3.36
CA LEU A 274 -18.00 -8.12 -2.76
C LEU A 274 -17.24 -8.17 -1.42
N VAL A 275 -16.47 -7.16 -1.01
CA VAL A 275 -15.78 -7.15 0.30
C VAL A 275 -16.70 -6.72 1.44
N GLY A 276 -17.69 -5.87 1.16
CA GLY A 276 -18.63 -5.37 2.17
C GLY A 276 -19.75 -6.35 2.55
N LEU A 277 -20.04 -7.36 1.73
CA LEU A 277 -21.17 -8.26 1.98
C LEU A 277 -20.83 -9.39 2.97
N LEU A 278 -19.58 -9.86 3.00
CA LEU A 278 -19.15 -10.89 3.96
C LEU A 278 -19.07 -10.37 5.42
N VAL A 279 -18.96 -9.04 5.61
CA VAL A 279 -18.78 -8.43 6.92
C VAL A 279 -20.11 -8.13 7.62
N MET A 280 -21.21 -7.97 6.86
CA MET A 280 -22.51 -7.59 7.44
C MET A 280 -23.31 -8.78 7.98
N ASP A 281 -23.21 -9.97 7.37
CA ASP A 281 -24.00 -11.14 7.80
C ASP A 281 -23.53 -11.72 9.15
N ASN A 282 -22.29 -11.44 9.57
CA ASN A 282 -21.76 -11.85 10.88
C ASN A 282 -22.05 -10.85 12.01
N ILE A 283 -22.55 -9.65 11.71
CA ILE A 283 -22.83 -8.61 12.72
C ILE A 283 -24.19 -8.82 13.38
N THR A 284 -25.15 -9.44 12.70
CA THR A 284 -26.52 -9.60 13.25
C THR A 284 -26.65 -10.79 14.20
N GLN A 285 -25.83 -11.84 14.08
CA GLN A 285 -25.90 -13.01 14.98
C GLN A 285 -25.20 -12.82 16.34
N ILE A 286 -24.36 -11.81 16.50
CA ILE A 286 -23.58 -11.61 17.74
C ILE A 286 -24.38 -10.83 18.80
N ASN A 287 -25.41 -10.06 18.41
CA ASN A 287 -26.19 -9.25 19.34
C ASN A 287 -27.19 -10.04 20.21
N GLU A 288 -27.54 -11.28 19.87
CA GLU A 288 -28.46 -12.09 20.70
C GLU A 288 -27.74 -12.94 21.76
N SER A 289 -26.42 -13.13 21.64
CA SER A 289 -25.66 -14.00 22.57
C SER A 289 -25.10 -13.27 23.80
N VAL A 290 -25.05 -11.93 23.76
CA VAL A 290 -24.41 -11.11 24.82
C VAL A 290 -25.41 -10.58 25.85
N VAL A 291 -26.72 -10.73 25.63
CA VAL A 291 -27.76 -10.28 26.59
C VAL A 291 -28.03 -11.31 27.70
N THR A 292 -27.69 -12.60 27.53
CA THR A 292 -28.12 -13.64 28.46
C THR A 292 -27.13 -13.95 29.60
N VAL A 293 -25.87 -13.49 29.54
CA VAL A 293 -24.84 -13.81 30.56
C VAL A 293 -24.73 -12.74 31.65
N ARG A 294 -25.50 -11.63 31.59
CA ARG A 294 -25.45 -10.56 32.61
C ARG A 294 -26.45 -10.67 33.77
N ASN A 295 -27.30 -11.70 33.82
CA ASN A 295 -28.33 -11.84 34.87
C ASN A 295 -28.13 -13.00 35.86
N GLN A 296 -26.94 -13.59 35.97
CA GLN A 296 -26.65 -14.59 37.00
C GLN A 296 -25.24 -14.44 37.58
N ALA A 297 -24.96 -13.34 38.28
CA ALA A 297 -23.83 -13.27 39.22
C ALA A 297 -23.87 -12.00 40.10
N ILE A 298 -24.92 -11.79 40.90
CA ILE A 298 -24.83 -10.98 42.13
C ILE A 298 -25.81 -11.58 43.15
N PRO A 299 -25.37 -12.04 44.35
CA PRO A 299 -26.27 -12.24 45.48
C PRO A 299 -26.73 -10.90 46.07
#